data_AF-A0A8J9SER1-F1
#
_entry.id   AF-A0A8J9SER1-F1
#
_cell.length_a   1.000
_cell.length_b   1.000
_cell.length_c   1.000
_cell.angle_alpha   90.00
_cell.angle_beta   90.00
_cell.angle_gamma   90.00
#
_symmetry.space_group_name_H-M   'P 1'
#
loop_
_entity.id
_entity.type
_entity.pdbx_description
1 polymer ?
#
loop_
_entity_poly.entity_id
_entity_poly.type
_entity_poly.pdbx_seq_one_letter_code
_entity_poly.pdbx_strand_id
1 'polypeptide(L)'
;DDICISNTNRQVHTLSNTVGRMKIEEMKSRLLGINPDCNVTLIHDFVGLDNVNELFQRIGRPSAVLDAIDGSNEKAALLAACVDRRIPVVTVGGAAGITDPTQIVCEDLTMAFSDKLLGICRKTLRKSYGFARGLSFHEMQREKRKVKKWHIAAVYSLEGQKAVPTVADTSSFRRCDGALGTACFVTGTFGFIAASRIVDMIAKGKLITPRRG
;
A
#
# COMPACT_ATOMS: atom_id res chain seq x y z
N ASP A 1 0.12 -7.41 14.14
CA ASP A 1 -0.59 -6.30 14.80
C ASP A 1 -1.92 -6.71 15.39
N ASP A 2 -2.20 -6.16 16.57
CA ASP A 2 -3.52 -6.20 17.20
C ASP A 2 -4.33 -4.93 16.91
N ILE A 3 -5.64 -5.03 17.09
CA ILE A 3 -6.58 -3.93 16.92
C ILE A 3 -6.40 -2.96 18.10
N CYS A 4 -6.04 -1.72 17.80
CA CYS A 4 -5.96 -0.63 18.78
C CYS A 4 -7.17 0.29 18.66
N ILE A 5 -7.60 0.91 19.77
CA ILE A 5 -8.67 1.90 19.77
C ILE A 5 -8.37 3.09 18.84
N SER A 6 -7.10 3.45 18.65
CA SER A 6 -6.69 4.51 17.72
C SER A 6 -6.97 4.18 16.25
N ASN A 7 -7.26 2.92 15.91
CA ASN A 7 -7.57 2.51 14.54
C ASN A 7 -9.00 2.85 14.11
N THR A 8 -9.88 3.24 15.05
CA THR A 8 -11.33 3.46 14.85
C THR A 8 -11.65 4.40 13.69
N ASN A 9 -10.81 5.42 13.46
CA ASN A 9 -11.05 6.42 12.42
C ASN A 9 -10.76 5.94 10.99
N ARG A 10 -10.19 4.73 10.79
CA ARG A 10 -9.66 4.31 9.47
C ARG A 10 -9.65 2.81 9.17
N GLN A 11 -9.95 1.94 10.13
CA GLN A 11 -9.86 0.48 9.93
C GLN A 11 -11.21 -0.20 10.21
N VAL A 12 -11.71 -0.92 9.21
CA VAL A 12 -13.07 -1.51 9.21
C VAL A 12 -13.28 -2.59 10.29
N HIS A 13 -12.21 -3.23 10.75
CA HIS A 13 -12.27 -4.27 11.78
C HIS A 13 -12.32 -3.70 13.21
N THR A 14 -12.18 -2.38 13.39
CA THR A 14 -12.14 -1.75 14.72
C THR A 14 -13.55 -1.41 15.20
N LEU A 15 -14.06 -2.23 16.10
CA LEU A 15 -15.31 -2.03 16.85
C LEU A 15 -14.97 -2.03 18.34
N SER A 16 -15.88 -1.53 19.18
CA SER A 16 -15.68 -1.46 20.64
C SER A 16 -15.37 -2.83 21.25
N ASN A 17 -15.92 -3.90 20.71
CA ASN A 17 -15.74 -5.28 21.19
C ASN A 17 -14.59 -6.06 20.51
N THR A 18 -13.87 -5.46 19.55
CA THR A 18 -12.76 -6.12 18.84
C THR A 18 -11.38 -5.60 19.22
N VAL A 19 -11.30 -4.54 20.03
CA VAL A 19 -10.03 -4.00 20.56
C VAL A 19 -9.25 -5.09 21.31
N GLY A 20 -7.95 -5.19 21.03
CA GLY A 20 -7.04 -6.19 21.60
C GLY A 20 -7.02 -7.53 20.84
N ARG A 21 -7.89 -7.75 19.85
CA ARG A 21 -7.84 -8.94 18.98
C ARG A 21 -6.82 -8.77 17.87
N MET A 22 -6.32 -9.87 17.32
CA MET A 22 -5.45 -9.86 16.13
C MET A 22 -6.21 -9.36 14.91
N LYS A 23 -5.64 -8.39 14.17
CA LYS A 23 -6.27 -7.80 12.97
C LYS A 23 -6.62 -8.86 11.92
N ILE A 24 -5.71 -9.81 11.70
CA ILE A 24 -5.85 -10.85 10.67
C ILE A 24 -6.98 -11.84 10.97
N GLU A 25 -7.20 -12.17 12.25
CA GLU A 25 -8.26 -13.07 12.68
C GLU A 25 -9.64 -12.40 12.55
N GLU A 26 -9.76 -11.15 12.98
CA GLU A 26 -11.01 -10.39 12.87
C GLU A 26 -11.39 -10.18 11.39
N MET A 27 -10.40 -9.92 10.52
CA MET A 27 -10.62 -9.84 9.08
C MET A 27 -11.04 -11.18 8.47
N LYS A 28 -10.46 -12.32 8.90
CA LYS A 28 -10.92 -13.65 8.45
C LYS A 28 -12.36 -13.90 8.84
N SER A 29 -12.70 -13.66 10.10
CA SER A 29 -14.08 -13.81 10.61
C SER A 29 -15.06 -13.00 9.76
N ARG A 30 -14.72 -11.73 9.50
CA ARG A 30 -15.52 -10.86 8.62
C ARG A 30 -15.65 -11.39 7.20
N LEU A 31 -14.56 -11.86 6.58
CA LEU A 31 -14.59 -12.39 5.21
C LEU A 31 -15.45 -13.66 5.10
N LEU A 32 -15.36 -14.56 6.08
CA LEU A 32 -16.20 -15.76 6.13
C LEU A 32 -17.67 -15.44 6.42
N GLY A 33 -17.93 -14.36 7.17
CA GLY A 33 -19.29 -13.82 7.33
C GLY A 33 -19.88 -13.23 6.05
N ILE A 34 -19.04 -12.83 5.08
CA ILE A 34 -19.47 -12.34 3.75
C ILE A 34 -19.65 -13.52 2.78
N ASN A 35 -18.68 -14.44 2.74
CA ASN A 35 -18.72 -15.63 1.90
C ASN A 35 -18.10 -16.82 2.66
N PRO A 36 -18.92 -17.76 3.17
CA PRO A 36 -18.44 -18.93 3.90
C PRO A 36 -17.54 -19.85 3.09
N ASP A 37 -17.68 -19.86 1.75
CA ASP A 37 -16.92 -20.72 0.85
C ASP A 37 -15.55 -20.10 0.48
N CYS A 38 -15.25 -18.89 0.97
CA CYS A 38 -13.97 -18.23 0.71
C CYS A 38 -12.83 -18.93 1.44
N ASN A 39 -11.80 -19.36 0.70
CA ASN A 39 -10.57 -19.87 1.31
C ASN A 39 -9.68 -18.73 1.79
N VAL A 40 -9.58 -18.55 3.11
CA VAL A 40 -8.76 -17.51 3.75
C VAL A 40 -7.59 -18.14 4.51
N THR A 41 -6.38 -17.94 4.00
CA THR A 41 -5.13 -18.32 4.65
C THR A 41 -4.55 -17.13 5.42
N LEU A 42 -4.19 -17.36 6.68
CA LEU A 42 -3.59 -16.34 7.54
C LEU A 42 -2.09 -16.58 7.66
N ILE A 43 -1.33 -15.49 7.58
CA ILE A 43 0.08 -15.48 7.90
C ILE A 43 0.29 -14.42 8.96
N HIS A 44 0.61 -14.87 10.17
CA HIS A 44 0.98 -13.99 11.26
C HIS A 44 2.48 -13.71 11.21
N ASP A 45 2.89 -12.84 10.28
CA ASP A 45 4.28 -12.43 10.09
C ASP A 45 4.33 -11.05 9.42
N PHE A 46 5.44 -10.34 9.58
CA PHE A 46 5.71 -9.10 8.84
C PHE A 46 6.51 -9.43 7.59
N VAL A 47 6.28 -8.70 6.50
CA VAL A 47 7.11 -8.86 5.29
C VAL A 47 8.43 -8.11 5.50
N GLY A 48 9.55 -8.81 5.36
CA GLY A 48 10.91 -8.28 5.45
C GLY A 48 11.79 -8.76 4.29
N LEU A 49 12.97 -8.17 4.17
CA LEU A 49 13.94 -8.57 3.13
C LEU A 49 14.41 -10.02 3.30
N ASP A 50 14.55 -10.44 4.54
CA ASP A 50 15.00 -11.76 4.97
C ASP A 50 13.95 -12.86 4.74
N ASN A 51 12.66 -12.57 4.97
CA ASN A 51 11.62 -13.60 4.91
C ASN A 51 10.72 -13.55 3.65
N VAL A 52 10.73 -12.49 2.84
CA VAL A 52 9.78 -12.35 1.71
C VAL A 52 9.84 -13.53 0.73
N ASN A 53 11.03 -14.10 0.53
CA ASN A 53 11.20 -15.25 -0.35
C ASN A 53 10.56 -16.52 0.22
N GLU A 54 10.71 -16.75 1.51
CA GLU A 54 10.10 -17.87 2.24
C GLU A 54 8.57 -17.73 2.27
N LEU A 55 8.06 -16.51 2.49
CA LEU A 55 6.63 -16.22 2.47
C LEU A 55 5.99 -16.62 1.13
N PHE A 56 6.62 -16.28 0.00
CA PHE A 56 6.15 -16.73 -1.32
C PHE A 56 6.26 -18.24 -1.53
N GLN A 57 7.20 -18.93 -0.90
CA GLN A 57 7.26 -20.40 -0.96
C GLN A 57 6.10 -21.03 -0.18
N ARG A 58 5.76 -20.47 0.99
CA ARG A 58 4.67 -20.94 1.84
C ARG A 58 3.29 -20.77 1.22
N ILE A 59 3.04 -19.64 0.55
CA ILE A 59 1.72 -19.36 -0.07
C ILE A 59 1.60 -19.81 -1.53
N GLY A 60 2.72 -20.18 -2.15
CA GLY A 60 2.78 -20.41 -3.60
C GLY A 60 2.69 -19.13 -4.42
N ARG A 61 2.29 -19.25 -5.69
CA ARG A 61 2.22 -18.12 -6.62
C ARG A 61 0.80 -17.53 -6.65
N PRO A 62 0.55 -16.35 -6.06
CA PRO A 62 -0.74 -15.68 -6.19
C PRO A 62 -0.95 -15.12 -7.61
N SER A 63 -2.22 -14.96 -8.00
CA SER A 63 -2.60 -14.31 -9.27
C SER A 63 -2.20 -12.83 -9.31
N ALA A 64 -2.30 -12.15 -8.17
CA ALA A 64 -1.87 -10.78 -7.96
C ALA A 64 -1.63 -10.50 -6.47
N VAL A 65 -0.89 -9.43 -6.17
CA VAL A 65 -0.64 -8.94 -4.81
C VAL A 65 -1.23 -7.53 -4.65
N LEU A 66 -1.92 -7.29 -3.54
CA LEU A 66 -2.29 -5.95 -3.08
C LEU A 66 -1.40 -5.58 -1.90
N ASP A 67 -0.56 -4.57 -2.09
CA ASP A 67 0.37 -4.10 -1.08
C ASP A 67 -0.18 -2.85 -0.36
N ALA A 68 -0.57 -3.05 0.90
CA ALA A 68 -1.05 -2.01 1.82
C ALA A 68 -0.08 -1.77 3.01
N ILE A 69 1.21 -2.09 2.85
CA ILE A 69 2.24 -1.90 3.88
C ILE A 69 2.57 -0.41 4.02
N ASP A 70 2.72 0.07 5.26
CA ASP A 70 3.08 1.45 5.60
C ASP A 70 4.60 1.67 5.80
N GLY A 71 5.37 0.60 6.03
CA GLY A 71 6.83 0.60 6.08
C GLY A 71 7.49 0.62 4.69
N SER A 72 8.30 1.65 4.40
CA SER A 72 8.88 1.85 3.05
C SER A 72 9.90 0.78 2.61
N ASN A 73 10.58 0.11 3.55
CA ASN A 73 11.61 -0.88 3.22
C ASN A 73 10.99 -2.25 2.94
N GLU A 74 10.05 -2.64 3.79
CA GLU A 74 9.20 -3.83 3.69
C GLU A 74 8.42 -3.80 2.38
N LYS A 75 7.86 -2.64 2.06
CA LYS A 75 7.19 -2.34 0.80
C LYS A 75 8.11 -2.53 -0.40
N ALA A 76 9.32 -1.97 -0.35
CA ALA A 76 10.30 -2.14 -1.42
C ALA A 76 10.72 -3.61 -1.59
N ALA A 77 10.89 -4.36 -0.49
CA ALA A 77 11.22 -5.78 -0.52
C ALA A 77 10.10 -6.60 -1.18
N LEU A 78 8.83 -6.36 -0.81
CA LEU A 78 7.67 -7.02 -1.42
C LEU A 78 7.58 -6.74 -2.93
N LEU A 79 7.72 -5.47 -3.34
CA LEU A 79 7.64 -5.08 -4.74
C LEU A 79 8.77 -5.67 -5.58
N ALA A 80 10.00 -5.69 -5.05
CA ALA A 80 11.13 -6.34 -5.70
C ALA A 80 10.89 -7.85 -5.87
N ALA A 81 10.42 -8.52 -4.82
CA ALA A 81 10.10 -9.95 -4.85
C ALA A 81 8.99 -10.29 -5.86
N CYS A 82 7.98 -9.42 -6.00
CA CYS A 82 6.93 -9.54 -7.02
C CYS A 82 7.51 -9.40 -8.43
N VAL A 83 8.43 -8.45 -8.64
CA VAL A 83 9.12 -8.27 -9.94
C VAL A 83 9.96 -9.48 -10.32
N ASP A 84 10.76 -10.01 -9.40
CA ASP A 84 11.58 -11.21 -9.66
C ASP A 84 10.73 -12.42 -10.03
N ARG A 85 9.56 -12.53 -9.42
CA ARG A 85 8.61 -13.62 -9.68
C ARG A 85 7.64 -13.31 -10.81
N ARG A 86 7.67 -12.13 -11.42
CA ARG A 86 6.69 -11.69 -12.43
C ARG A 86 5.25 -11.82 -11.92
N ILE A 87 5.00 -11.48 -10.65
CA ILE A 87 3.68 -11.49 -10.03
C ILE A 87 3.09 -10.07 -10.16
N PRO A 88 1.90 -9.90 -10.76
CA PRO A 88 1.20 -8.61 -10.80
C PRO A 88 1.01 -8.04 -9.41
N VAL A 89 1.29 -6.75 -9.24
CA VAL A 89 1.17 -6.09 -7.93
C VAL A 89 0.59 -4.68 -8.06
N VAL A 90 -0.31 -4.35 -7.14
CA VAL A 90 -0.83 -2.99 -6.93
C VAL A 90 -0.41 -2.54 -5.53
N THR A 91 0.34 -1.44 -5.46
CA THR A 91 0.77 -0.83 -4.20
C THR A 91 -0.11 0.34 -3.83
N VAL A 92 -0.29 0.56 -2.54
CA VAL A 92 -1.02 1.70 -1.97
C VAL A 92 -0.02 2.65 -1.30
N GLY A 93 -0.20 3.95 -1.53
CA GLY A 93 0.58 5.03 -0.92
C GLY A 93 0.08 5.43 0.48
N GLY A 94 0.63 6.53 1.00
CA GLY A 94 0.28 7.04 2.32
C GLY A 94 -0.95 7.95 2.30
N ALA A 95 -2.03 7.53 2.96
CA ALA A 95 -3.28 8.30 3.05
C ALA A 95 -3.31 9.33 4.22
N ALA A 96 -2.24 9.45 4.99
CA ALA A 96 -2.18 10.38 6.12
C ALA A 96 -2.15 11.85 5.65
N GLY A 97 -2.97 12.70 6.28
CA GLY A 97 -3.08 14.12 5.92
C GLY A 97 -3.80 14.41 4.60
N ILE A 98 -4.38 13.38 3.95
CA ILE A 98 -5.20 13.52 2.75
C ILE A 98 -6.66 13.69 3.16
N THR A 99 -7.36 14.60 2.47
CA THR A 99 -8.74 14.98 2.81
C THR A 99 -9.72 14.85 1.66
N ASP A 100 -9.24 14.95 0.41
CA ASP A 100 -10.11 14.86 -0.76
C ASP A 100 -10.00 13.47 -1.43
N PRO A 101 -11.00 12.59 -1.30
CA PRO A 101 -10.96 11.27 -1.95
C PRO A 101 -11.08 11.36 -3.47
N THR A 102 -11.54 12.48 -4.04
CA THR A 102 -11.68 12.65 -5.50
C THR A 102 -10.34 12.84 -6.21
N GLN A 103 -9.29 13.16 -5.45
CA GLN A 103 -7.93 13.35 -5.95
C GLN A 103 -7.09 12.06 -5.95
N ILE A 104 -7.70 10.92 -5.62
CA ILE A 104 -7.01 9.63 -5.59
C ILE A 104 -6.94 9.04 -7.00
N VAL A 105 -5.73 8.68 -7.42
CA VAL A 105 -5.45 8.12 -8.74
C VAL A 105 -4.76 6.76 -8.62
N CYS A 106 -4.75 5.99 -9.72
CA CYS A 106 -4.01 4.74 -9.84
C CYS A 106 -3.16 4.76 -11.12
N GLU A 107 -1.85 4.99 -10.97
CA GLU A 107 -0.91 5.14 -12.09
C GLU A 107 0.32 4.24 -11.92
N ASP A 108 1.30 4.31 -12.82
CA ASP A 108 2.56 3.62 -12.59
C ASP A 108 3.30 4.23 -11.40
N LEU A 109 3.91 3.38 -10.56
CA LEU A 109 4.69 3.83 -9.40
C LEU A 109 5.73 4.87 -9.79
N THR A 110 6.33 4.81 -10.99
CA THR A 110 7.29 5.83 -11.46
C THR A 110 6.70 7.23 -11.58
N MET A 111 5.38 7.36 -11.74
CA MET A 111 4.67 8.63 -11.87
C MET A 111 4.27 9.23 -10.51
N ALA A 112 4.19 8.41 -9.46
CA ALA A 112 3.66 8.87 -8.17
C ALA A 112 4.46 10.05 -7.60
N PHE A 113 3.77 11.13 -7.25
CA PHE A 113 4.33 12.33 -6.64
C PHE A 113 3.53 12.72 -5.40
N SER A 114 4.00 13.72 -4.64
CA SER A 114 3.32 14.21 -3.42
C SER A 114 3.10 13.17 -2.30
N ASP A 115 3.66 11.97 -2.44
CA ASP A 115 3.55 10.88 -1.48
C ASP A 115 4.94 10.51 -0.93
N LYS A 116 5.15 10.75 0.38
CA LYS A 116 6.44 10.49 1.05
C LYS A 116 6.77 9.00 1.12
N LEU A 117 5.79 8.13 1.37
CA LEU A 117 5.98 6.69 1.49
C LEU A 117 6.44 6.11 0.16
N LEU A 118 5.73 6.41 -0.92
CA LEU A 118 6.07 5.97 -2.26
C LEU A 118 7.38 6.61 -2.74
N GLY A 119 7.64 7.87 -2.40
CA GLY A 119 8.90 8.55 -2.70
C GLY A 119 10.12 7.82 -2.11
N ILE A 120 10.06 7.45 -0.83
CA ILE A 120 11.12 6.69 -0.16
C ILE A 120 11.21 5.27 -0.73
N CYS A 121 10.08 4.58 -0.90
CA CYS A 121 10.04 3.24 -1.50
C CYS A 121 10.72 3.21 -2.88
N ARG A 122 10.43 4.17 -3.77
CA ARG A 122 11.11 4.29 -5.08
C ARG A 122 12.60 4.51 -4.96
N LYS A 123 13.05 5.31 -3.99
CA LYS A 123 14.48 5.54 -3.74
C LYS A 123 15.16 4.24 -3.31
N THR A 124 14.52 3.47 -2.42
CA THR A 124 14.99 2.16 -1.97
C THR A 124 15.02 1.14 -3.11
N LEU A 125 13.98 1.06 -3.92
CA LEU A 125 13.93 0.18 -5.11
C LEU A 125 15.09 0.42 -6.08
N ARG A 126 15.43 1.69 -6.34
CA ARG A 126 16.56 2.04 -7.22
C ARG A 126 17.90 1.70 -6.57
N LYS A 127 18.08 2.06 -5.29
CA LYS A 127 19.35 1.91 -4.58
C LYS A 127 19.69 0.45 -4.30
N SER A 128 18.71 -0.34 -3.89
CA SER A 128 18.92 -1.68 -3.33
C SER A 128 18.49 -2.82 -4.26
N TYR A 129 17.62 -2.56 -5.23
CA TYR A 129 17.01 -3.61 -6.06
C TYR A 129 17.16 -3.38 -7.58
N GLY A 130 17.98 -2.41 -8.00
CA GLY A 130 18.37 -2.23 -9.40
C GLY A 130 17.27 -1.68 -10.31
N PHE A 131 16.27 -0.98 -9.78
CA PHE A 131 15.23 -0.37 -10.60
C PHE A 131 15.77 0.84 -11.36
N ALA A 132 15.34 1.00 -12.63
CA ALA A 132 15.73 2.12 -13.48
C ALA A 132 15.25 3.46 -12.91
N ARG A 133 16.03 4.53 -13.13
CA ARG A 133 15.65 5.87 -12.67
C ARG A 133 14.38 6.34 -13.37
N GLY A 134 13.41 6.80 -12.58
CA GLY A 134 12.24 7.56 -13.08
C GLY A 134 12.55 9.06 -13.13
N LEU A 135 11.65 9.86 -13.71
CA LEU A 135 11.79 11.32 -13.69
C LEU A 135 11.58 11.87 -12.27
N SER A 136 12.29 12.93 -11.94
CA SER A 136 11.96 13.80 -10.81
C SER A 136 10.68 14.60 -11.09
N PHE A 137 10.10 15.21 -10.05
CA PHE A 137 8.89 16.03 -10.18
C PHE A 137 9.05 17.16 -11.21
N HIS A 138 10.17 17.89 -11.17
CA HIS A 138 10.46 18.95 -12.14
C HIS A 138 10.65 18.42 -13.55
N GLU A 139 11.21 17.22 -13.70
CA GLU A 139 11.36 16.57 -15.01
C GLU A 139 10.01 16.09 -15.57
N MET A 140 9.08 15.61 -14.72
CA MET A 140 7.73 15.23 -15.15
C MET A 140 6.92 16.43 -15.66
N GLN A 141 7.11 17.63 -15.10
CA GLN A 141 6.45 18.85 -15.56
C GLN A 141 7.06 19.41 -16.86
N ARG A 142 8.37 19.24 -17.08
CA ARG A 142 9.11 19.88 -18.20
C ARG A 142 9.28 18.99 -19.42
N GLU A 143 9.48 17.70 -19.25
CA GLU A 143 9.76 16.78 -20.34
C GLU A 143 8.66 15.72 -20.43
N LYS A 144 7.90 15.71 -21.54
CA LYS A 144 7.10 14.54 -21.98
C LYS A 144 7.97 13.34 -22.36
N ARG A 145 9.13 13.15 -21.74
CA ARG A 145 10.03 12.03 -22.00
C ARG A 145 9.37 10.75 -21.53
N LYS A 146 9.50 9.70 -22.36
CA LYS A 146 8.98 8.36 -22.10
C LYS A 146 9.65 7.78 -20.86
N VAL A 147 9.07 8.03 -19.67
CA VAL A 147 9.46 7.35 -18.43
C VAL A 147 9.40 5.85 -18.68
N LYS A 148 10.49 5.14 -18.41
CA LYS A 148 10.50 3.68 -18.40
C LYS A 148 9.64 3.20 -17.22
N LYS A 149 8.38 2.92 -17.52
CA LYS A 149 7.39 2.44 -16.57
C LYS A 149 7.81 1.10 -15.96
N TRP A 150 7.71 1.00 -14.64
CA TRP A 150 7.99 -0.24 -13.91
C TRP A 150 6.83 -1.23 -13.96
N HIS A 151 5.69 -0.83 -14.50
CA HIS A 151 4.47 -1.64 -14.57
C HIS A 151 3.99 -2.11 -13.19
N ILE A 152 4.27 -1.32 -12.16
CA ILE A 152 3.74 -1.48 -10.81
C ILE A 152 2.67 -0.41 -10.66
N ALA A 153 1.40 -0.80 -10.51
CA ALA A 153 0.34 0.17 -10.31
C ALA A 153 0.39 0.68 -8.86
N ALA A 154 0.28 1.99 -8.68
CA ALA A 154 0.34 2.66 -7.39
C ALA A 154 -0.90 3.54 -7.20
N VAL A 155 -1.61 3.33 -6.09
CA VAL A 155 -2.73 4.18 -5.66
C VAL A 155 -2.20 5.26 -4.73
N TYR A 156 -2.39 6.53 -5.10
CA TYR A 156 -1.93 7.69 -4.33
C TYR A 156 -2.82 8.90 -4.58
N SER A 157 -2.70 9.94 -3.76
CA SER A 157 -3.44 11.19 -3.96
C SER A 157 -2.57 12.22 -4.68
N LEU A 158 -3.20 12.99 -5.58
CA LEU A 158 -2.58 14.18 -6.17
C LEU A 158 -2.45 15.33 -5.15
N GLU A 159 -3.26 15.31 -4.08
CA GLU A 159 -3.12 16.19 -2.93
C GLU A 159 -1.82 15.87 -2.19
N GLY A 160 -1.05 16.90 -1.84
CA GLY A 160 0.10 16.74 -0.95
C GLY A 160 -0.35 16.42 0.48
N GLN A 161 0.36 15.51 1.14
CA GLN A 161 0.16 15.25 2.57
C GLN A 161 0.34 16.57 3.34
N LYS A 162 -0.75 17.07 3.95
CA LYS A 162 -0.74 18.33 4.69
C LYS A 162 0.25 18.26 5.85
N ALA A 163 0.86 19.39 6.21
CA ALA A 163 1.72 19.46 7.38
C ALA A 163 0.89 19.40 8.68
N VAL A 164 1.51 18.88 9.73
CA VAL A 164 0.95 18.90 11.08
C VAL A 164 0.94 20.37 11.56
N PRO A 165 -0.18 20.92 12.05
CA PRO A 165 -0.16 22.23 12.70
C PRO A 165 0.80 22.19 13.89
N THR A 166 1.65 23.20 14.05
CA THR A 166 2.68 23.31 15.10
C THR A 166 2.14 23.41 16.53
N VAL A 167 0.82 23.33 16.72
CA VAL A 167 0.15 23.43 18.01
C VAL A 167 -0.22 22.02 18.47
N ALA A 168 0.71 21.32 19.11
CA ALA A 168 0.40 20.06 19.77
C ALA A 168 1.04 20.06 21.16
N ASP A 169 0.18 20.21 22.16
CA ASP A 169 0.45 20.01 23.58
C ASP A 169 1.31 18.78 23.84
N THR A 170 2.25 18.94 24.76
CA THR A 170 3.18 17.96 25.32
C THR A 170 2.49 16.89 26.18
N SER A 171 1.46 16.23 25.65
CA SER A 171 0.92 15.00 26.24
C SER A 171 1.39 13.80 25.43
N SER A 172 2.26 13.04 26.07
CA SER A 172 2.99 11.86 25.61
C SER A 172 2.12 10.62 25.37
N PHE A 173 0.94 10.78 24.78
CA PHE A 173 0.00 9.67 24.50
C PHE A 173 0.05 9.15 23.04
N ARG A 174 0.96 9.65 22.19
CA ARG A 174 0.99 9.31 20.76
C ARG A 174 2.27 8.61 20.34
N ARG A 175 2.24 7.27 20.31
CA ARG A 175 3.22 6.45 19.57
C ARG A 175 2.61 5.32 18.72
N CYS A 176 1.32 5.39 18.40
CA CYS A 176 0.69 4.51 17.39
C CYS A 176 0.02 5.28 16.24
N ASP A 177 0.03 6.61 16.28
CA ASP A 177 -0.48 7.46 15.21
C ASP A 177 0.66 8.35 14.71
N GLY A 178 0.88 8.34 13.40
CA GLY A 178 1.69 9.38 12.77
C GLY A 178 1.14 10.75 13.13
N ALA A 179 1.99 11.77 13.11
CA ALA A 179 1.61 13.13 13.49
C ALA A 179 0.47 13.73 12.61
N LEU A 180 0.10 13.05 11.52
CA LEU A 180 -1.00 13.39 10.62
C LEU A 180 -2.21 12.49 10.83
N GLY A 181 -3.40 13.11 10.95
CA GLY A 181 -4.66 12.40 11.00
C GLY A 181 -5.03 11.71 9.68
N THR A 182 -6.01 10.82 9.73
CA THR A 182 -6.55 10.06 8.59
C THR A 182 -8.07 9.99 8.70
N ALA A 183 -8.75 9.80 7.57
CA ALA A 183 -10.19 9.60 7.53
C ALA A 183 -10.57 8.28 6.81
N CYS A 184 -11.63 7.62 7.30
CA CYS A 184 -12.09 6.33 6.77
C CYS A 184 -12.52 6.42 5.30
N PHE A 185 -13.16 7.51 4.89
CA PHE A 185 -13.59 7.69 3.50
C PHE A 185 -12.41 7.86 2.53
N VAL A 186 -11.25 8.34 2.99
CA VAL A 186 -10.03 8.41 2.17
C VAL A 186 -9.36 7.04 2.13
N THR A 187 -9.03 6.49 3.30
CA THR A 187 -8.33 5.19 3.41
C THR A 187 -9.11 4.04 2.79
N GLY A 188 -10.44 4.03 2.94
CA GLY A 188 -11.34 3.10 2.25
C GLY A 188 -11.28 3.26 0.73
N THR A 189 -11.33 4.49 0.21
CA THR A 189 -11.23 4.76 -1.24
C THR A 189 -9.90 4.30 -1.83
N PHE A 190 -8.77 4.49 -1.12
CA PHE A 190 -7.47 3.92 -1.53
C PHE A 190 -7.56 2.40 -1.71
N GLY A 191 -8.14 1.70 -0.72
CA GLY A 191 -8.34 0.25 -0.77
C GLY A 191 -9.27 -0.19 -1.90
N PHE A 192 -10.39 0.50 -2.12
CA PHE A 192 -11.34 0.18 -3.18
C PHE A 192 -10.76 0.36 -4.58
N ILE A 193 -10.00 1.44 -4.82
CA ILE A 193 -9.32 1.66 -6.10
C ILE A 193 -8.28 0.56 -6.35
N ALA A 194 -7.50 0.17 -5.32
CA ALA A 194 -6.51 -0.89 -5.45
C ALA A 194 -7.15 -2.26 -5.77
N ALA A 195 -8.22 -2.61 -5.07
CA ALA A 195 -8.98 -3.84 -5.32
C ALA A 195 -9.60 -3.85 -6.73
N SER A 196 -10.25 -2.74 -7.12
CA SER A 196 -10.82 -2.56 -8.46
C SER A 196 -9.79 -2.78 -9.57
N ARG A 197 -8.57 -2.23 -9.40
CA ARG A 197 -7.47 -2.42 -10.35
C ARG A 197 -7.07 -3.87 -10.54
N ILE A 198 -7.02 -4.65 -9.46
CA ILE A 198 -6.68 -6.08 -9.52
C ILE A 198 -7.81 -6.87 -10.18
N VAL A 199 -9.05 -6.65 -9.75
CA VAL A 199 -10.22 -7.33 -10.31
C VAL A 199 -10.34 -7.05 -11.80
N ASP A 200 -10.13 -5.81 -12.25
CA ASP A 200 -10.13 -5.45 -13.67
C ASP A 200 -9.08 -6.22 -14.50
N MET A 201 -7.86 -6.35 -13.98
CA MET A 201 -6.79 -7.12 -14.65
C MET A 201 -7.16 -8.61 -14.76
N ILE A 202 -7.74 -9.19 -13.72
CA ILE A 202 -8.18 -10.59 -13.70
C ILE A 202 -9.34 -10.80 -14.67
N ALA A 203 -10.39 -9.98 -14.57
CA ALA A 203 -11.59 -10.08 -15.40
C ALA A 203 -11.29 -9.94 -16.89
N LYS A 204 -10.32 -9.08 -17.26
CA LYS A 204 -9.88 -8.90 -18.66
C LYS A 204 -8.87 -9.95 -19.12
N GLY A 205 -8.38 -10.83 -18.25
CA GLY A 205 -7.27 -11.75 -18.55
C GLY A 205 -5.97 -11.03 -18.88
N LYS A 206 -5.80 -9.78 -18.41
CA LYS A 206 -4.67 -8.89 -18.74
C LYS A 206 -3.88 -8.55 -17.48
N LEU A 207 -3.25 -9.58 -16.91
CA LEU A 207 -2.34 -9.43 -15.77
C LEU A 207 -1.07 -8.68 -16.20
N ILE A 208 -0.90 -7.47 -15.67
CA ILE A 208 0.27 -6.64 -15.98
C ILE A 208 1.47 -7.17 -15.20
N THR A 209 2.49 -7.63 -15.93
CA THR A 209 3.74 -8.10 -15.32
C THR A 209 4.63 -6.90 -14.95
N PRO A 210 5.04 -6.76 -13.68
CA PRO A 210 5.91 -5.67 -13.26
C PRO A 210 7.36 -5.93 -13.70
N ARG A 211 8.16 -4.87 -13.81
CA ARG A 211 9.54 -4.89 -14.30
C ARG A 211 10.40 -3.78 -13.69
N ARG A 212 11.72 -3.95 -13.72
CA ARG A 212 12.69 -2.95 -13.21
C ARG A 212 12.85 -1.72 -14.13
N GLY A 213 12.39 -1.79 -15.37
CA GLY A 213 12.51 -0.74 -16.41
C GLY A 213 13.60 -1.03 -17.45
#